data_AF-A0A7C2MUD6-F1
#
_entry.id   AF-A0A7C2MUD6-F1
#
_cell.length_a   1.000
_cell.length_b   1.000
_cell.length_c   1.000
_cell.angle_alpha   90.00
_cell.angle_beta   90.00
_cell.angle_gamma   90.00
#
_symmetry.space_group_name_H-M   'P 1'
#
loop_
_entity.id
_entity.type
_entity.pdbx_description
1 polymer ?
#
loop_
_entity_poly.entity_id
_entity_poly.type
_entity_poly.pdbx_seq_one_letter_code
_entity_poly.pdbx_strand_id
1 'polypeptide(L)'
;MDNKYMDNKYMDNNDFEDIIFIAKKLMGSILFNILTDRVKIIFPEGNYIKNLGGLYYKNIKTIILYKTIKEKALWNFFHELGHHVFDHPMYGRFFKFNYLWQAFRNYQNGSYSFELTTNQAKVSLSEFFSELFALYFICPSELINNDKRLFLEFKNAFNNVINFYIDYNKKLKNTNRELNND
;
A
#
# COMPACT_ATOMS: atom_id res chain seq x y z
N MET A 1 11.89 6.14 -22.61
CA MET A 1 12.52 5.03 -21.87
C MET A 1 11.63 3.83 -22.09
N ASP A 2 12.14 2.81 -22.78
CA ASP A 2 11.34 1.66 -23.23
C ASP A 2 11.00 0.73 -22.06
N ASN A 3 9.70 0.52 -21.85
CA ASN A 3 9.13 -0.45 -20.90
C ASN A 3 9.39 -1.88 -21.40
N LYS A 4 10.58 -2.42 -21.12
CA LYS A 4 10.99 -3.76 -21.55
C LYS A 4 10.77 -4.86 -20.49
N TYR A 5 9.83 -4.66 -19.56
CA TYR A 5 9.60 -5.57 -18.41
C TYR A 5 8.16 -6.11 -18.29
N MET A 6 7.40 -6.25 -19.38
CA MET A 6 6.04 -6.80 -19.26
C MET A 6 5.79 -7.91 -20.27
N ASP A 7 6.29 -9.09 -19.91
CA ASP A 7 5.90 -10.36 -20.51
C ASP A 7 4.61 -10.80 -19.82
N ASN A 8 3.51 -10.98 -20.57
CA ASN A 8 2.15 -11.34 -20.07
C ASN A 8 2.05 -12.79 -19.57
N LYS A 9 3.05 -13.29 -18.83
CA LYS A 9 3.08 -14.65 -18.29
C LYS A 9 2.39 -14.73 -16.92
N TYR A 10 1.68 -15.83 -16.71
CA TYR A 10 1.13 -16.20 -15.40
C TYR A 10 2.25 -16.48 -14.40
N MET A 11 2.06 -16.07 -13.15
CA MET A 11 3.07 -16.21 -12.11
C MET A 11 3.38 -17.66 -11.72
N ASP A 12 4.66 -17.99 -11.55
CA ASP A 12 5.18 -19.17 -10.86
C ASP A 12 5.60 -18.86 -9.40
N ASN A 13 6.29 -19.80 -8.72
CA ASN A 13 6.69 -19.63 -7.31
C ASN A 13 7.89 -18.68 -7.13
N ASN A 14 8.74 -18.49 -8.14
CA ASN A 14 9.84 -17.51 -8.09
C ASN A 14 9.31 -16.07 -8.24
N ASP A 15 8.14 -15.93 -8.87
CA ASP A 15 7.51 -14.63 -9.07
C ASP A 15 7.00 -13.97 -7.78
N PHE A 16 6.88 -14.72 -6.68
CA PHE A 16 6.57 -14.13 -5.37
C PHE A 16 7.69 -13.21 -4.87
N GLU A 17 8.93 -13.69 -4.90
CA GLU A 17 10.09 -12.90 -4.48
C GLU A 17 10.27 -11.68 -5.38
N ASP A 18 9.95 -11.82 -6.69
CA ASP A 18 9.90 -10.71 -7.63
C ASP A 18 8.89 -9.63 -7.21
N ILE A 19 7.66 -10.00 -6.85
CA ILE A 19 6.64 -9.01 -6.42
C ILE A 19 7.10 -8.25 -5.18
N ILE A 20 7.65 -8.95 -4.19
CA ILE A 20 8.17 -8.32 -2.98
C ILE A 20 9.36 -7.42 -3.30
N PHE A 21 10.27 -7.88 -4.16
CA PHE A 21 11.42 -7.11 -4.61
C PHE A 21 10.99 -5.83 -5.35
N ILE A 22 10.05 -5.93 -6.30
CA ILE A 22 9.51 -4.80 -7.05
C ILE A 22 8.79 -3.84 -6.10
N ALA A 23 7.93 -4.33 -5.22
CA ALA A 23 7.21 -3.49 -4.25
C ALA A 23 8.17 -2.71 -3.34
N LYS A 24 9.21 -3.38 -2.84
CA LYS A 24 10.26 -2.76 -2.03
C LYS A 24 11.06 -1.72 -2.82
N LYS A 25 11.33 -1.96 -4.10
CA LYS A 25 12.00 -1.00 -4.99
C LYS A 25 11.15 0.24 -5.25
N LEU A 26 9.85 0.07 -5.49
CA LEU A 26 8.90 1.17 -5.73
C LEU A 26 8.66 2.01 -4.48
N MET A 27 8.48 1.37 -3.33
CA MET A 27 8.16 2.04 -2.06
C MET A 27 9.41 2.60 -1.35
N GLY A 28 10.57 2.00 -1.59
CA GLY A 28 11.79 2.21 -0.82
C GLY A 28 11.82 1.35 0.45
N SER A 29 13.00 0.78 0.75
CA SER A 29 13.19 -0.22 1.81
C SER A 29 12.73 0.21 3.20
N ILE A 30 12.94 1.49 3.57
CA ILE A 30 12.57 2.00 4.89
C ILE A 30 11.05 1.98 5.05
N LEU A 31 10.33 2.59 4.11
CA LEU A 31 8.88 2.67 4.16
C LEU A 31 8.25 1.28 4.02
N PHE A 32 8.79 0.43 3.13
CA PHE A 32 8.36 -0.95 2.98
C PHE A 32 8.40 -1.70 4.31
N ASN A 33 9.53 -1.68 5.01
CA ASN A 33 9.67 -2.37 6.30
C ASN A 33 8.70 -1.82 7.35
N ILE A 34 8.47 -0.50 7.41
CA ILE A 34 7.54 0.11 8.37
C ILE A 34 6.10 -0.35 8.12
N LEU A 35 5.66 -0.30 6.86
CA LEU A 35 4.27 -0.60 6.51
C LEU A 35 3.97 -2.10 6.51
N THR A 36 4.99 -2.96 6.45
CA THR A 36 4.83 -4.42 6.43
C THR A 36 5.20 -5.12 7.74
N ASP A 37 5.72 -4.41 8.75
CA ASP A 37 6.14 -4.97 10.05
C ASP A 37 5.05 -5.83 10.74
N ARG A 38 3.78 -5.51 10.50
CA ARG A 38 2.62 -6.23 11.07
C ARG A 38 1.73 -6.89 10.01
N VAL A 39 2.32 -7.16 8.84
CA VAL A 39 1.63 -7.78 7.71
C VAL A 39 2.26 -9.13 7.44
N LYS A 40 1.45 -10.19 7.47
CA LYS A 40 1.85 -11.49 6.95
C LYS A 40 1.51 -11.55 5.48
N ILE A 41 2.49 -11.76 4.61
CA ILE A 41 2.23 -11.94 3.17
C ILE A 41 2.32 -13.43 2.88
N ILE A 42 1.28 -14.00 2.29
CA ILE A 42 1.22 -15.41 1.94
C ILE A 42 0.93 -15.59 0.45
N PHE A 43 1.56 -16.63 -0.12
CA PHE A 43 1.37 -17.05 -1.49
C PHE A 43 0.91 -18.51 -1.47
N PRO A 44 -0.41 -18.79 -1.52
CA PRO A 44 -0.91 -20.15 -1.41
C PRO A 44 -0.51 -20.99 -2.64
N GLU A 45 -0.05 -22.22 -2.40
CA GLU A 45 0.24 -23.18 -3.46
C GLU A 45 -1.07 -23.73 -4.05
N GLY A 46 -1.38 -23.38 -5.31
CA GLY A 46 -2.49 -23.96 -6.06
C GLY A 46 -3.34 -22.95 -6.84
N ASN A 47 -4.21 -23.44 -7.72
CA ASN A 47 -5.20 -22.64 -8.45
C ASN A 47 -6.40 -22.32 -7.55
N TYR A 48 -6.17 -21.56 -6.49
CA TYR A 48 -7.27 -21.03 -5.69
C TYR A 48 -7.90 -19.84 -6.41
N ILE A 49 -9.06 -20.07 -7.01
CA ILE A 49 -9.95 -18.99 -7.44
C ILE A 49 -10.69 -18.53 -6.18
N LYS A 50 -10.37 -17.34 -5.63
CA LYS A 50 -11.33 -16.53 -4.86
C LYS A 50 -10.88 -15.08 -4.55
N ASN A 51 -11.88 -14.21 -4.53
CA ASN A 51 -11.90 -12.74 -4.46
C ASN A 51 -11.45 -12.13 -3.11
N LEU A 52 -10.49 -12.72 -2.38
CA LEU A 52 -10.07 -12.23 -1.06
C LEU A 52 -8.60 -11.81 -1.08
N GLY A 53 -8.32 -10.52 -1.29
CA GLY A 53 -6.96 -10.00 -1.30
C GLY A 53 -6.30 -9.94 0.09
N GLY A 54 -7.09 -9.92 1.18
CA GLY A 54 -6.56 -9.98 2.53
C GLY A 54 -7.58 -10.27 3.62
N LEU A 55 -7.11 -10.77 4.76
CA LEU A 55 -7.91 -11.03 5.96
C LEU A 55 -7.13 -10.71 7.23
N TYR A 56 -7.82 -10.32 8.31
CA TYR A 56 -7.20 -10.20 9.62
C TYR A 56 -7.27 -11.54 10.35
N TYR A 57 -6.11 -12.07 10.77
CA TYR A 57 -6.04 -13.25 11.63
C TYR A 57 -5.20 -12.93 12.87
N LYS A 58 -5.80 -13.07 14.07
CA LYS A 58 -5.14 -12.76 15.36
C LYS A 58 -4.48 -11.36 15.40
N ASN A 59 -5.19 -10.33 14.92
CA ASN A 59 -4.72 -8.94 14.81
C ASN A 59 -3.55 -8.69 13.84
N ILE A 60 -3.15 -9.69 13.05
CA ILE A 60 -2.17 -9.55 11.97
C ILE A 60 -2.94 -9.46 10.66
N LYS A 61 -2.73 -8.40 9.88
CA LYS A 61 -3.25 -8.35 8.51
C LYS A 61 -2.49 -9.39 7.70
N THR A 62 -3.21 -10.29 7.05
CA THR A 62 -2.65 -11.25 6.11
C THR A 62 -3.02 -10.81 4.70
N ILE A 63 -2.02 -10.52 3.87
CA ILE A 63 -2.20 -10.27 2.44
C ILE A 63 -2.01 -11.59 1.71
N ILE A 64 -3.00 -11.98 0.90
CA ILE A 64 -2.97 -13.23 0.14
C ILE A 64 -2.78 -12.89 -1.32
N LEU A 65 -1.61 -13.22 -1.85
CA LEU A 65 -1.30 -13.02 -3.27
C LEU A 65 -1.55 -14.33 -4.02
N TYR A 66 -2.62 -14.41 -4.80
CA TYR A 66 -2.88 -15.58 -5.66
C TYR A 66 -2.07 -15.49 -6.95
N LYS A 67 -1.82 -16.64 -7.59
CA LYS A 67 -1.23 -16.71 -8.93
C LYS A 67 -2.09 -15.94 -9.93
N THR A 68 -1.54 -14.89 -10.51
CA THR A 68 -2.17 -14.03 -11.52
C THR A 68 -1.08 -13.42 -12.41
N ILE A 69 -1.43 -12.48 -13.29
CA ILE A 69 -0.45 -11.64 -14.01
C ILE A 69 0.31 -10.76 -13.00
N LYS A 70 1.63 -10.61 -13.15
CA LYS A 70 2.51 -9.87 -12.21
C LYS A 70 1.99 -8.48 -11.85
N GLU A 71 1.55 -7.70 -12.84
CA GLU A 71 1.01 -6.36 -12.62
C GLU A 71 -0.22 -6.37 -11.71
N LYS A 72 -1.14 -7.32 -11.94
CA LYS A 72 -2.34 -7.50 -11.09
C LYS A 72 -1.97 -7.97 -9.69
N ALA A 73 -0.96 -8.84 -9.54
CA ALA A 73 -0.47 -9.24 -8.22
C ALA A 73 0.14 -8.05 -7.45
N LEU A 74 0.90 -7.20 -8.15
CA LEU A 74 1.48 -6.00 -7.59
C LEU A 74 0.38 -5.00 -7.17
N TRP A 75 -0.62 -4.79 -8.03
CA TRP A 75 -1.79 -3.97 -7.71
C TRP A 75 -2.51 -4.48 -6.47
N ASN A 76 -2.83 -5.78 -6.43
CA ASN A 76 -3.48 -6.40 -5.28
C ASN A 76 -2.65 -6.26 -4.00
N PHE A 77 -1.33 -6.43 -4.10
CA PHE A 77 -0.42 -6.23 -2.97
C PHE A 77 -0.54 -4.83 -2.39
N PHE A 78 -0.39 -3.80 -3.23
CA PHE A 78 -0.47 -2.42 -2.76
C PHE A 78 -1.88 -2.04 -2.31
N HIS A 79 -2.93 -2.51 -2.99
CA HIS A 79 -4.32 -2.28 -2.59
C HIS A 79 -4.56 -2.79 -1.16
N GLU A 80 -4.19 -4.04 -0.89
CA GLU A 80 -4.41 -4.66 0.43
C GLU A 80 -3.51 -4.07 1.52
N LEU A 81 -2.30 -3.66 1.15
CA LEU A 81 -1.44 -2.88 2.02
C LEU A 81 -2.04 -1.49 2.28
N GLY A 82 -2.69 -0.88 1.29
CA GLY A 82 -3.41 0.39 1.44
C GLY A 82 -4.52 0.30 2.48
N HIS A 83 -5.32 -0.77 2.47
CA HIS A 83 -6.30 -1.03 3.54
C HIS A 83 -5.64 -1.14 4.91
N HIS A 84 -4.53 -1.88 5.02
CA HIS A 84 -3.77 -1.95 6.26
C HIS A 84 -3.29 -0.57 6.73
N VAL A 85 -2.74 0.22 5.81
CA VAL A 85 -2.27 1.58 6.07
C VAL A 85 -3.36 2.49 6.58
N PHE A 86 -4.53 2.45 5.95
CA PHE A 86 -5.66 3.30 6.30
C PHE A 86 -6.17 3.02 7.72
N ASP A 87 -6.25 1.74 8.10
CA ASP A 87 -6.83 1.30 9.36
C ASP A 87 -5.84 1.27 10.52
N HIS A 88 -4.53 1.23 10.26
CA HIS A 88 -3.55 1.05 11.31
C HIS A 88 -3.47 2.26 12.26
N PRO A 89 -3.53 2.06 13.58
CA PRO A 89 -3.65 3.16 14.55
C PRO A 89 -2.43 4.09 14.60
N MET A 90 -1.23 3.58 14.30
CA MET A 90 0.00 4.38 14.40
C MET A 90 0.22 5.29 13.19
N TYR A 91 -0.10 4.83 11.98
CA TYR A 91 0.21 5.56 10.75
C TYR A 91 -1.00 5.97 9.93
N GLY A 92 -2.15 5.30 10.03
CA GLY A 92 -3.37 5.68 9.29
C GLY A 92 -3.83 7.11 9.55
N ARG A 93 -3.56 7.64 10.75
CA ARG A 93 -3.81 9.05 11.09
C ARG A 93 -3.13 10.05 10.16
N PHE A 94 -1.97 9.73 9.59
CA PHE A 94 -1.25 10.64 8.68
C PHE A 94 -1.88 10.68 7.28
N PHE A 95 -2.69 9.67 6.94
CA PHE A 95 -3.37 9.56 5.66
C PHE A 95 -4.83 10.06 5.72
N LYS A 96 -5.34 10.38 6.90
CA LYS A 96 -6.65 11.02 7.11
C LYS A 96 -6.57 12.54 6.95
N PHE A 97 -5.85 13.01 5.93
CA PHE A 97 -5.74 14.43 5.62
C PHE A 97 -7.07 14.97 5.08
N ASN A 98 -7.38 16.24 5.36
CA ASN A 98 -8.66 16.86 5.00
C ASN A 98 -8.98 16.75 3.51
N TYR A 99 -7.95 16.78 2.66
CA TYR A 99 -8.12 16.71 1.21
C TYR A 99 -8.58 15.33 0.70
N LEU A 100 -8.42 14.25 1.47
CA LEU A 100 -8.80 12.91 1.03
C LEU A 100 -10.32 12.81 0.76
N TRP A 101 -11.14 13.41 1.62
CA TRP A 101 -12.58 13.47 1.42
C TRP A 101 -12.96 14.27 0.18
N GLN A 102 -12.28 15.38 -0.07
CA GLN A 102 -12.53 16.17 -1.28
C GLN A 102 -12.15 15.39 -2.54
N ALA A 103 -11.00 14.73 -2.55
CA ALA A 103 -10.59 13.85 -3.64
C ALA A 103 -11.60 12.72 -3.87
N PHE A 104 -12.11 12.10 -2.81
CA PHE A 104 -13.13 11.06 -2.93
C PHE A 104 -14.41 11.58 -3.60
N ARG A 105 -14.89 12.77 -3.21
CA ARG A 105 -16.06 13.40 -3.86
C ARG A 105 -15.79 13.74 -5.33
N ASN A 106 -14.59 14.22 -5.65
CA ASN A 106 -14.19 14.49 -7.03
C ASN A 106 -14.22 13.21 -7.88
N TYR A 107 -13.75 12.08 -7.33
CA TYR A 107 -13.81 10.78 -8.01
C TYR A 107 -15.26 10.31 -8.22
N GLN A 108 -16.11 10.42 -7.19
CA GLN A 108 -17.52 10.08 -7.29
C GLN A 108 -18.26 10.89 -8.38
N ASN A 109 -17.82 12.13 -8.60
CA ASN A 109 -18.38 13.03 -9.61
C ASN A 109 -17.72 12.89 -11.00
N GLY A 110 -16.81 11.94 -11.19
CA GLY A 110 -16.15 11.71 -12.47
C GLY A 110 -15.14 12.81 -12.87
N SER A 111 -14.57 13.53 -11.90
CA SER A 111 -13.60 14.61 -12.16
C SER A 111 -12.19 14.12 -12.51
N TYR A 112 -11.93 12.82 -12.40
CA TYR A 112 -10.64 12.20 -12.75
C TYR A 112 -10.73 11.45 -14.07
N SER A 113 -9.64 11.49 -14.85
CA SER A 113 -9.51 10.77 -16.11
C SER A 113 -9.03 9.32 -15.93
N PHE A 114 -8.54 8.97 -14.74
CA PHE A 114 -8.21 7.58 -14.39
C PHE A 114 -9.45 6.85 -13.89
N GLU A 115 -9.48 5.54 -14.13
CA GLU A 115 -10.47 4.64 -13.54
C GLU A 115 -9.78 3.72 -12.53
N LEU A 116 -10.25 3.75 -11.27
CA LEU A 116 -9.81 2.81 -10.25
C LEU A 116 -10.42 1.43 -10.50
N THR A 117 -9.70 0.37 -10.15
CA THR A 117 -9.98 -0.99 -10.62
C THR A 117 -11.22 -1.62 -9.97
N THR A 118 -11.65 -1.11 -8.82
CA THR A 118 -12.82 -1.59 -8.09
C THR A 118 -13.97 -0.58 -8.12
N ASN A 119 -15.16 -1.05 -8.51
CA ASN A 119 -16.39 -0.26 -8.38
C ASN A 119 -16.68 0.14 -6.93
N GLN A 120 -16.11 -0.57 -5.94
CA GLN A 120 -16.27 -0.22 -4.53
C GLN A 120 -15.57 1.11 -4.18
N ALA A 121 -14.56 1.53 -4.94
CA ALA A 121 -13.90 2.82 -4.78
C ALA A 121 -14.84 4.00 -5.08
N LYS A 122 -16.03 3.77 -5.67
CA LYS A 122 -17.07 4.79 -5.86
C LYS A 122 -17.95 4.96 -4.62
N VAL A 123 -17.96 4.02 -3.69
CA VAL A 123 -18.90 4.00 -2.55
C VAL A 123 -18.22 3.90 -1.18
N SER A 124 -16.97 3.47 -1.10
CA SER A 124 -16.21 3.35 0.15
C SER A 124 -14.93 4.20 0.11
N LEU A 125 -14.72 5.02 1.15
CA LEU A 125 -13.51 5.82 1.28
C LEU A 125 -12.26 4.94 1.47
N SER A 126 -12.37 3.82 2.20
CA SER A 126 -11.23 2.92 2.41
C SER A 126 -10.81 2.25 1.11
N GLU A 127 -11.78 1.85 0.28
CA GLU A 127 -11.56 1.29 -1.06
C GLU A 127 -11.00 2.34 -2.02
N PHE A 128 -11.50 3.57 -1.96
CA PHE A 128 -10.91 4.68 -2.71
C PHE A 128 -9.46 4.92 -2.30
N PHE A 129 -9.18 4.94 -0.99
CA PHE A 129 -7.83 5.12 -0.48
C PHE A 129 -6.90 3.98 -0.89
N SER A 130 -7.30 2.72 -0.79
CA SER A 130 -6.47 1.56 -1.13
C SER A 130 -6.10 1.54 -2.62
N GLU A 131 -7.04 1.90 -3.49
CA GLU A 131 -6.78 2.06 -4.91
C GLU A 131 -5.83 3.22 -5.21
N LEU A 132 -6.02 4.38 -4.57
CA LEU A 132 -5.09 5.51 -4.70
C LEU A 132 -3.68 5.16 -4.18
N PHE A 133 -3.61 4.38 -3.12
CA PHE A 133 -2.35 3.91 -2.56
C PHE A 133 -1.62 3.00 -3.57
N ALA A 134 -2.33 2.09 -4.23
CA ALA A 134 -1.76 1.28 -5.32
C ALA A 134 -1.32 2.15 -6.51
N LEU A 135 -2.19 3.07 -6.95
CA LEU A 135 -1.92 3.99 -8.04
C LEU A 135 -0.67 4.85 -7.78
N TYR A 136 -0.47 5.33 -6.55
CA TYR A 136 0.69 6.14 -6.16
C TYR A 136 2.02 5.42 -6.43
N PHE A 137 2.12 4.12 -6.17
CA PHE A 137 3.37 3.36 -6.36
C PHE A 137 3.52 2.79 -7.77
N ILE A 138 2.43 2.36 -8.39
CA ILE A 138 2.47 1.68 -9.70
C ILE A 138 2.46 2.69 -10.85
N CYS A 139 1.58 3.69 -10.80
CA CYS A 139 1.36 4.69 -11.84
C CYS A 139 1.37 6.13 -11.29
N PRO A 140 2.45 6.59 -10.63
CA PRO A 140 2.50 7.91 -10.00
C PRO A 140 2.20 9.07 -10.96
N SER A 141 2.55 8.93 -12.25
CA SER A 141 2.28 9.94 -13.26
C SER A 141 0.79 10.19 -13.48
N GLU A 142 -0.05 9.17 -13.41
CA GLU A 142 -1.50 9.33 -13.56
C GLU A 142 -2.09 10.15 -12.42
N LEU A 143 -1.64 9.87 -11.19
CA LEU A 143 -2.04 10.61 -10.00
C LEU A 143 -1.54 12.07 -10.06
N ILE A 144 -0.29 12.31 -10.50
CA ILE A 144 0.27 13.66 -10.63
C ILE A 144 -0.50 14.49 -11.68
N ASN A 145 -0.83 13.89 -12.82
CA ASN A 145 -1.49 14.57 -13.92
C ASN A 145 -2.95 14.92 -13.59
N ASN A 146 -3.61 14.10 -12.78
CA ASN A 146 -5.00 14.30 -12.37
C ASN A 146 -5.13 15.14 -11.10
N ASP A 147 -4.26 14.91 -10.11
CA ASP A 147 -4.35 15.54 -8.80
C ASP A 147 -2.98 15.65 -8.12
N LYS A 148 -2.21 16.65 -8.57
CA LYS A 148 -0.91 16.96 -7.97
C LYS A 148 -1.00 17.24 -6.47
N ARG A 149 -2.12 17.79 -5.98
CA ARG A 149 -2.28 18.04 -4.54
C ARG A 149 -2.38 16.72 -3.79
N LEU A 150 -3.22 15.80 -4.25
CA LEU A 150 -3.36 14.47 -3.66
C LEU A 150 -2.01 13.72 -3.63
N PHE A 151 -1.26 13.76 -4.73
CA PHE A 151 0.09 13.18 -4.78
C PHE A 151 1.01 13.75 -3.68
N LEU A 152 1.01 15.09 -3.49
CA LEU A 152 1.82 15.74 -2.47
C LEU A 152 1.36 15.41 -1.05
N GLU A 153 0.06 15.27 -0.80
CA GLU A 153 -0.49 14.83 0.49
C GLU A 153 -0.01 13.42 0.84
N PHE A 154 -0.05 12.48 -0.12
CA PHE A 154 0.53 11.14 0.06
C PHE A 154 2.02 11.20 0.39
N LYS A 155 2.79 11.97 -0.40
CA LYS A 155 4.24 12.14 -0.16
C LYS A 155 4.53 12.68 1.24
N ASN A 156 3.76 13.67 1.71
CA ASN A 156 3.90 14.24 3.04
C ASN A 156 3.51 13.22 4.13
N ALA A 157 2.42 12.48 3.94
CA ALA A 157 2.00 11.43 4.85
C ALA A 157 3.08 10.35 5.01
N PHE A 158 3.69 9.89 3.91
CA PHE A 158 4.80 8.94 3.95
C PHE A 158 6.01 9.46 4.73
N ASN A 159 6.40 10.72 4.52
CA ASN A 159 7.50 11.34 5.28
C ASN A 159 7.17 11.40 6.78
N ASN A 160 5.92 11.74 7.13
CA ASN A 160 5.48 11.77 8.52
C ASN A 160 5.52 10.38 9.18
N VAL A 161 5.14 9.33 8.44
CA VAL A 161 5.25 7.94 8.91
C VAL A 161 6.70 7.57 9.21
N ILE A 162 7.61 7.85 8.26
CA ILE A 162 9.04 7.54 8.43
C ILE A 162 9.60 8.26 9.65
N ASN A 163 9.36 9.57 9.76
CA ASN A 163 9.85 10.38 10.88
C ASN A 163 9.30 9.89 12.21
N PHE A 164 7.99 9.63 12.29
CA PHE A 164 7.36 9.10 13.48
C PHE A 164 7.99 7.76 13.91
N TYR A 165 8.25 6.86 12.97
CA TYR A 165 8.83 5.55 13.29
C TYR A 165 10.29 5.64 13.74
N ILE A 166 11.08 6.53 13.13
CA ILE A 166 12.46 6.82 13.56
C ILE A 166 12.45 7.34 15.01
N ASP A 167 11.58 8.29 15.33
CA ASP A 167 11.51 8.87 16.67
C ASP A 167 10.97 7.88 17.71
N TYR A 168 10.00 7.05 17.34
CA TYR A 168 9.48 5.98 18.19
C TYR A 168 10.58 4.98 18.58
N ASN A 169 11.39 4.54 17.62
CA ASN A 169 12.50 3.62 17.87
C ASN A 169 13.63 4.23 18.71
N LYS A 170 13.91 5.53 18.54
CA LYS A 170 14.87 6.24 19.41
C LYS A 170 14.40 6.23 20.86
N LYS A 171 13.11 6.52 21.10
CA LYS A 171 12.52 6.50 22.44
C LYS A 171 12.58 5.12 23.09
N LEU A 172 12.18 4.06 22.37
CA LEU A 172 12.26 2.68 22.87
C LEU A 172 13.69 2.27 23.28
N LYS A 173 14.70 2.62 22.46
CA LYS A 173 16.10 2.32 22.78
C LYS A 173 16.58 3.05 24.03
N ASN A 174 16.13 4.26 24.28
CA ASN A 174 16.48 5.02 25.48
C ASN A 174 15.81 4.43 26.73
N THR A 175 14.52 4.11 26.65
CA THR A 175 13.79 3.45 27.76
C THR A 175 14.41 2.09 28.11
N ASN A 176 14.80 1.29 27.12
CA ASN A 176 15.46 0.01 27.38
C ASN A 176 16.89 0.15 27.92
N ARG A 177 17.57 1.28 27.68
CA ARG A 177 18.88 1.56 28.29
C ARG A 177 18.73 1.98 29.75
N GLU A 178 17.72 2.79 30.05
CA GLU A 178 17.38 3.19 31.43
C GLU A 178 17.00 1.94 32.26
N LEU A 179 16.14 1.08 31.73
CA LEU A 179 15.71 -0.16 32.41
C LEU A 179 16.82 -1.22 32.61
N ASN A 180 17.93 -1.15 31.87
CA ASN A 180 19.04 -2.09 31.98
C ASN A 180 20.22 -1.54 32.79
N ASN A 181 20.15 -0.27 33.21
CA ASN A 181 21.17 0.39 34.03
C ASN A 181 20.75 0.53 35.51
N ASP A 182 19.55 0.05 35.86
CA ASP A 182 19.01 -0.11 37.22
C ASP A 182 19.06 -1.59 37.64
#